data_AF-A0A7V3NC80-F1
#
_entry.id   AF-A0A7V3NC80-F1
#
_cell.length_a   1.000
_cell.length_b   1.000
_cell.length_c   1.000
_cell.angle_alpha   90.00
_cell.angle_beta   90.00
_cell.angle_gamma   90.00
#
_symmetry.space_group_name_H-M   'P 1'
#
loop_
_entity.id
_entity.type
_entity.pdbx_description
1 polymer ?
#
loop_
_entity_poly.entity_id
_entity_poly.type
_entity_poly.pdbx_seq_one_letter_code
_entity_poly.pdbx_strand_id
1 'polypeptide(L)'
;MFRYLVLLVLWVVAMSCMAAEPLNGLPQPDYAPQATDPAWLARVGQFHGHLGPWVVAGARFGMAGRRAVGAKGYFDIEVTCEGPFAHPPQACFLDGLQVTTRATLGKRTLRWVEAQQIVCD
;
A
#
# COMPACT_ATOMS: atom_id res chain seq x y z
N MET A 1 18.90 19.71 -39.60
CA MET A 1 17.88 20.34 -38.72
C MET A 1 16.68 19.45 -38.47
N PHE A 2 16.06 18.84 -39.49
CA PHE A 2 14.85 18.01 -39.34
C PHE A 2 15.02 16.80 -38.39
N ARG A 3 16.17 16.09 -38.43
CA ARG A 3 16.46 14.96 -37.51
C ARG A 3 16.52 15.36 -36.03
N TYR A 4 17.06 16.53 -35.72
CA TYR A 4 17.15 17.02 -34.34
C TYR A 4 15.77 17.44 -33.81
N LEU A 5 14.92 17.99 -34.67
CA LEU A 5 13.54 18.33 -34.34
C LEU A 5 12.72 17.07 -34.02
N VAL A 6 12.86 16.02 -34.82
CA VAL A 6 12.18 14.73 -34.59
C VAL A 6 12.65 14.08 -33.29
N LEU A 7 13.97 14.09 -33.01
CA LEU A 7 14.51 13.55 -31.76
C LEU A 7 14.03 14.34 -30.54
N LEU A 8 13.94 15.66 -30.63
CA LEU A 8 13.46 16.51 -29.53
C LEU A 8 11.96 16.30 -29.27
N VAL A 9 11.15 16.15 -30.32
CA VAL A 9 9.72 15.80 -30.19
C VAL A 9 9.55 14.41 -29.57
N LEU A 10 10.31 13.42 -30.03
CA LEU A 10 10.27 12.06 -29.44
C LEU A 10 10.71 12.06 -27.97
N TRP A 11 11.69 12.89 -27.62
CA TRP A 11 12.18 13.02 -26.24
C TRP A 11 11.16 13.71 -25.32
N VAL A 12 10.51 14.78 -25.79
CA VAL A 12 9.44 15.47 -25.05
C VAL A 12 8.23 14.54 -24.84
N VAL A 13 7.80 13.82 -25.88
CA VAL A 13 6.70 12.84 -25.78
C VAL A 13 7.04 11.71 -24.81
N ALA A 14 8.28 11.20 -24.83
CA ALA A 14 8.73 10.19 -23.88
C ALA A 14 8.72 10.70 -22.42
N MET A 15 9.09 11.97 -22.19
CA MET A 15 9.07 12.60 -20.86
C MET A 15 7.64 12.80 -20.32
N SER A 16 6.69 13.15 -21.19
CA SER A 16 5.27 13.29 -20.82
C SER A 16 4.62 11.96 -20.41
N CYS A 17 5.15 10.81 -20.87
CA CYS A 17 4.62 9.50 -20.50
C CYS A 17 5.04 9.01 -19.10
N MET A 18 6.01 9.68 -18.45
CA MET A 18 6.62 9.19 -17.20
C MET A 18 6.07 9.85 -15.92
N ALA A 19 5.25 10.89 -16.03
CA ALA A 19 4.58 11.47 -14.88
C ALA A 19 3.36 10.61 -14.55
N ALA A 20 3.34 9.99 -13.36
CA ALA A 20 2.14 9.37 -12.84
C ALA A 20 1.07 10.45 -12.69
N GLU A 21 -0.01 10.36 -13.47
CA GLU A 21 -1.18 11.20 -13.29
C GLU A 21 -1.63 11.08 -11.83
N PRO A 22 -1.86 12.20 -11.11
CA PRO A 22 -2.49 12.13 -9.80
C PRO A 22 -3.78 11.33 -9.94
N LEU A 23 -4.06 10.45 -8.98
CA LEU A 23 -5.32 9.71 -8.96
C LEU A 23 -6.45 10.74 -8.86
N ASN A 24 -7.02 11.12 -10.00
CA ASN A 24 -7.87 12.30 -10.13
C ASN A 24 -8.99 12.27 -9.07
N GLY A 25 -9.02 13.28 -8.20
CA GLY A 25 -10.01 13.44 -7.14
C GLY A 25 -9.70 12.77 -5.80
N LEU A 26 -8.62 12.00 -5.66
CA LEU A 26 -8.19 11.47 -4.35
C LEU A 26 -7.33 12.50 -3.58
N PRO A 27 -7.38 12.48 -2.24
CA PRO A 27 -6.47 13.28 -1.43
C PRO A 27 -5.02 12.86 -1.67
N GLN A 28 -4.12 13.83 -1.64
CA GLN A 28 -2.68 13.58 -1.70
C GLN A 28 -2.21 13.07 -0.33
N PRO A 29 -1.37 12.03 -0.27
CA PRO A 29 -0.81 11.59 0.99
C PRO A 29 0.27 12.55 1.48
N ASP A 30 0.46 12.64 2.80
CA ASP A 30 1.64 13.21 3.44
C ASP A 30 2.83 12.24 3.31
N TYR A 31 3.23 12.05 2.05
CA TYR A 31 4.32 11.21 1.63
C TYR A 31 4.70 11.56 0.18
N ALA A 32 5.97 11.91 -0.03
CA ALA A 32 6.53 12.10 -1.36
C ALA A 32 7.34 10.84 -1.75
N PRO A 33 6.87 10.02 -2.72
CA PRO A 33 7.60 8.84 -3.17
C PRO A 33 8.98 9.21 -3.74
N GLN A 34 10.00 8.45 -3.36
CA GLN A 34 11.35 8.54 -3.90
C GLN A 34 11.60 7.43 -4.93
N ALA A 35 12.54 7.66 -5.84
CA ALA A 35 12.87 6.68 -6.88
C ALA A 35 13.39 5.34 -6.33
N THR A 36 13.95 5.35 -5.12
CA THR A 36 14.46 4.16 -4.43
C THR A 36 13.39 3.43 -3.62
N ASP A 37 12.20 4.02 -3.45
CA ASP A 37 11.15 3.40 -2.66
C ASP A 37 10.56 2.20 -3.39
N PRO A 38 10.28 1.10 -2.68
CA PRO A 38 9.62 -0.02 -3.29
C PRO A 38 8.18 0.38 -3.67
N ALA A 39 7.71 -0.06 -4.84
CA ALA A 39 6.43 0.38 -5.41
C ALA A 39 5.22 0.19 -4.48
N TRP A 40 5.25 -0.80 -3.58
CA TRP A 40 4.17 -1.02 -2.61
C TRP A 40 4.05 0.11 -1.57
N LEU A 41 5.14 0.81 -1.26
CA LEU A 41 5.18 1.83 -0.21
C LEU A 41 4.33 3.05 -0.58
N ALA A 42 4.39 3.48 -1.84
CA ALA A 42 3.53 4.53 -2.37
C ALA A 42 2.05 4.15 -2.31
N ARG A 43 1.71 2.88 -2.54
CA ARG A 43 0.33 2.43 -2.43
C ARG A 43 -0.18 2.46 -0.99
N VAL A 44 0.68 2.09 -0.04
CA VAL A 44 0.36 2.16 1.41
C VAL A 44 0.16 3.61 1.83
N GLY A 45 1.08 4.51 1.46
CA GLY A 45 0.95 5.94 1.75
C GLY A 45 -0.32 6.54 1.18
N GLN A 46 -0.65 6.24 -0.07
CA GLN A 46 -1.87 6.72 -0.72
C GLN A 46 -3.16 6.23 -0.04
N PHE A 47 -3.18 4.99 0.47
CA PHE A 47 -4.37 4.44 1.15
C PHE A 47 -4.51 4.99 2.56
N HIS A 48 -3.41 5.02 3.32
CA HIS A 48 -3.42 5.40 4.73
C HIS A 48 -3.41 6.93 4.93
N GLY A 49 -2.92 7.68 3.96
CA GLY A 49 -2.79 9.13 3.99
C GLY A 49 -1.40 9.61 4.42
N HIS A 50 -0.58 8.79 5.07
CA HIS A 50 0.82 9.07 5.38
C HIS A 50 1.59 7.75 5.60
N LEU A 51 2.89 7.84 5.87
CA LEU A 51 3.68 6.69 6.33
C LEU A 51 4.03 6.80 7.80
N GLY A 52 4.09 5.65 8.46
CA GLY A 52 4.49 5.51 9.86
C GLY A 52 4.90 4.06 10.15
N PRO A 53 5.57 3.80 11.28
CA PRO A 53 6.11 2.48 11.58
C PRO A 53 5.04 1.38 11.60
N TRP A 54 3.85 1.70 12.12
CA TRP A 54 2.75 0.73 12.27
C TRP A 54 2.15 0.29 10.94
N VAL A 55 1.80 1.23 10.04
CA VAL A 55 1.25 0.88 8.72
C VAL A 55 2.29 0.15 7.86
N VAL A 56 3.56 0.53 7.96
CA VAL A 56 4.66 -0.14 7.26
C VAL A 56 4.88 -1.55 7.80
N ALA A 57 4.85 -1.74 9.12
CA ALA A 57 4.95 -3.06 9.75
C ALA A 57 3.79 -3.97 9.31
N GLY A 58 2.56 -3.48 9.34
CA GLY A 58 1.37 -4.21 8.87
C GLY A 58 1.47 -4.60 7.40
N ALA A 59 1.96 -3.70 6.54
CA ALA A 59 2.17 -3.98 5.12
C ALA A 59 3.20 -5.09 4.90
N ARG A 60 4.32 -5.06 5.62
CA ARG A 60 5.36 -6.10 5.53
C ARG A 60 4.85 -7.43 6.05
N PHE A 61 4.12 -7.43 7.18
CA PHE A 61 3.51 -8.61 7.75
C PHE A 61 2.50 -9.24 6.78
N GLY A 62 1.58 -8.45 6.24
CA GLY A 62 0.56 -8.92 5.31
C GLY A 62 1.15 -9.49 4.02
N MET A 63 2.19 -8.85 3.46
CA MET A 63 2.92 -9.42 2.32
C MET A 63 3.59 -10.76 2.65
N ALA A 64 4.16 -10.91 3.84
CA ALA A 64 4.82 -12.15 4.27
C ALA A 64 3.80 -13.27 4.50
N GLY A 65 2.74 -13.01 5.26
CA GLY A 65 1.66 -13.96 5.54
C GLY A 65 0.98 -14.43 4.25
N ARG A 66 0.56 -13.51 3.38
CA ARG A 66 -0.05 -13.84 2.08
C ARG A 66 0.84 -14.75 1.23
N ARG A 67 2.16 -14.51 1.21
CA ARG A 67 3.11 -15.37 0.50
C ARG A 67 3.26 -16.74 1.16
N ALA A 68 3.30 -16.80 2.49
CA ALA A 68 3.48 -18.04 3.24
C ALA A 68 2.35 -19.04 2.99
N VAL A 69 1.12 -18.55 2.82
CA VAL A 69 -0.05 -19.39 2.53
C VAL A 69 -0.34 -19.54 1.02
N GLY A 70 0.50 -18.96 0.16
CA GLY A 70 0.33 -19.05 -1.30
C GLY A 70 -0.90 -18.32 -1.87
N ALA A 71 -1.49 -17.39 -1.11
CA ALA A 71 -2.70 -16.68 -1.52
C ALA A 71 -2.41 -15.55 -2.51
N LYS A 72 -3.34 -15.30 -3.42
CA LYS A 72 -3.33 -14.12 -4.29
C LYS A 72 -3.88 -12.89 -3.56
N GLY A 73 -4.77 -13.10 -2.60
CA GLY A 73 -5.50 -12.09 -1.85
C GLY A 73 -6.98 -12.03 -2.27
N TYR A 74 -7.72 -11.10 -1.68
CA TYR A 74 -9.16 -10.88 -1.87
C TYR A 74 -10.05 -11.82 -1.05
N PHE A 75 -10.47 -12.95 -1.64
CA PHE A 75 -11.40 -13.93 -1.04
C PHE A 75 -10.77 -15.32 -0.87
N ASP A 76 -9.53 -15.52 -1.33
CA ASP A 76 -8.74 -16.73 -1.09
C ASP A 76 -7.89 -16.63 0.19
N ILE A 77 -8.13 -15.59 0.99
CA ILE A 77 -7.48 -15.34 2.27
C ILE A 77 -8.47 -14.70 3.23
N GLU A 78 -8.47 -15.21 4.46
CA GLU A 78 -9.02 -14.55 5.63
C GLU A 78 -7.86 -14.20 6.54
N VAL A 79 -7.97 -13.08 7.25
CA VAL A 79 -6.95 -12.61 8.18
C VAL A 79 -7.65 -12.31 9.49
N THR A 80 -7.29 -13.02 10.54
CA THR A 80 -7.61 -12.62 11.91
C THR A 80 -6.37 -11.99 12.50
N CYS A 81 -6.49 -10.78 13.01
CA CYS A 81 -5.40 -10.17 13.75
C CYS A 81 -5.86 -9.79 15.15
N GLU A 82 -5.10 -10.21 16.14
CA GLU A 82 -5.24 -9.88 17.54
C GLU A 82 -4.21 -8.80 17.90
N GLY A 83 -4.58 -7.86 18.76
CA GLY A 83 -3.63 -6.87 19.27
C GLY A 83 -4.26 -5.58 19.77
N PRO A 84 -3.42 -4.65 20.27
CA PRO A 84 -3.88 -3.39 20.88
C PRO A 84 -4.24 -2.36 19.81
N PHE A 85 -5.13 -2.69 18.87
CA PHE A 85 -5.48 -1.87 17.71
C PHE A 85 -6.75 -1.02 17.90
N ALA A 86 -7.16 -0.79 19.15
CA ALA A 86 -8.33 0.03 19.46
C ALA A 86 -8.15 1.49 19.05
N HIS A 87 -6.91 1.99 19.09
CA HIS A 87 -6.59 3.37 18.75
C HIS A 87 -5.29 3.49 17.94
N PRO A 88 -5.14 4.55 17.14
CA PRO A 88 -3.84 4.93 16.59
C PRO A 88 -2.82 5.24 17.70
N PRO A 89 -1.51 5.03 17.44
CA PRO A 89 -0.96 4.65 16.15
C PRO A 89 -0.96 3.14 15.86
N GLN A 90 -1.26 2.28 16.84
CA GLN A 90 -1.22 0.82 16.67
C GLN A 90 -2.22 0.36 15.60
N ALA A 91 -3.43 0.93 15.61
CA ALA A 91 -4.49 0.60 14.65
C ALA A 91 -4.06 0.75 13.17
N CYS A 92 -3.10 1.63 12.87
CA CYS A 92 -2.56 1.83 11.53
C CYS A 92 -1.95 0.54 10.94
N PHE A 93 -1.57 -0.43 11.78
CA PHE A 93 -1.14 -1.76 11.35
C PHE A 93 -2.17 -2.46 10.47
N LEU A 94 -3.46 -2.33 10.83
CA LEU A 94 -4.56 -2.97 10.11
C LEU A 94 -4.67 -2.44 8.67
N ASP A 95 -4.40 -1.16 8.44
CA ASP A 95 -4.40 -0.60 7.08
C ASP A 95 -3.28 -1.18 6.21
N GLY A 96 -2.10 -1.39 6.80
CA GLY A 96 -1.01 -2.10 6.14
C GLY A 96 -1.38 -3.52 5.72
N LEU A 97 -2.04 -4.27 6.61
CA LEU A 97 -2.59 -5.58 6.29
C LEU A 97 -3.57 -5.47 5.12
N GLN A 98 -4.55 -4.58 5.20
CA GLN A 98 -5.59 -4.43 4.18
C GLN A 98 -5.01 -4.18 2.78
N VAL A 99 -4.01 -3.31 2.67
CA VAL A 99 -3.37 -2.99 1.37
C VAL A 99 -2.67 -4.21 0.77
N THR A 100 -2.06 -5.05 1.61
CA THR A 100 -1.09 -6.05 1.15
C THR A 100 -1.59 -7.48 1.13
N THR A 101 -2.53 -7.84 2.00
CA THR A 101 -3.26 -9.12 1.95
C THR A 101 -4.48 -9.02 1.05
N ARG A 102 -5.02 -7.80 0.87
CA ARG A 102 -6.36 -7.53 0.33
C ARG A 102 -7.49 -8.14 1.14
N ALA A 103 -7.24 -8.66 2.35
CA ALA A 103 -8.28 -8.92 3.32
C ALA A 103 -8.77 -7.57 3.88
N THR A 104 -10.06 -7.26 3.82
CA THR A 104 -10.55 -5.94 4.27
C THR A 104 -11.78 -6.06 5.15
N LEU A 105 -12.00 -5.04 6.00
CA LEU A 105 -13.18 -4.96 6.86
C LEU A 105 -14.47 -5.02 6.02
N GLY A 106 -14.53 -4.25 4.93
CA GLY A 106 -15.69 -4.23 4.04
C GLY A 106 -15.97 -5.56 3.33
N LYS A 107 -14.93 -6.33 2.99
CA LYS A 107 -15.10 -7.70 2.44
C LYS A 107 -15.33 -8.74 3.52
N ARG A 108 -15.24 -8.36 4.79
CA ARG A 108 -15.33 -9.23 5.97
C ARG A 108 -14.29 -10.35 5.98
N THR A 109 -13.19 -10.15 5.26
CA THR A 109 -12.05 -11.08 5.23
C THR A 109 -10.94 -10.64 6.17
N LEU A 110 -11.03 -9.44 6.76
CA LEU A 110 -10.19 -9.03 7.90
C LEU A 110 -11.06 -8.97 9.15
N ARG A 111 -10.63 -9.61 10.23
CA ARG A 111 -11.17 -9.46 11.58
C ARG A 111 -10.08 -8.95 12.51
N TRP A 112 -10.42 -7.99 13.36
CA TRP A 112 -9.58 -7.62 14.50
C TRP A 112 -10.24 -8.03 15.81
N VAL A 113 -9.43 -8.57 16.74
CA VAL A 113 -9.81 -8.88 18.12
C VAL A 113 -8.87 -8.12 19.05
N GLU A 114 -9.43 -7.45 20.06
CA GLU A 114 -8.62 -6.74 21.04
C GLU A 114 -7.78 -7.73 21.87
N ALA A 115 -6.47 -7.48 21.93
CA ALA A 115 -5.53 -8.27 22.71
C ALA A 115 -4.32 -7.43 23.13
N GLN A 116 -3.48 -7.94 24.02
CA GLN A 116 -2.26 -7.26 24.45
C GLN A 116 -1.07 -7.49 23.51
N GLN A 117 -1.09 -8.57 22.72
CA GLN A 117 -0.01 -8.96 21.83
C GLN A 117 -0.51 -8.99 20.38
N ILE A 118 0.42 -8.72 19.45
CA ILE A 118 0.12 -8.75 18.03
C ILE A 118 0.32 -10.17 17.53
N VAL A 119 -0.77 -10.79 17.13
CA VAL A 119 -0.79 -12.11 16.47
C VAL A 119 -1.70 -11.97 15.27
N CYS A 120 -1.26 -12.39 14.09
CA CYS A 120 -2.22 -12.57 13.01
C CYS A 120 -2.01 -13.92 12.32
N ASP A 121 -3.11 -14.54 11.92
CA ASP A 121 -3.19 -15.78 11.12
C ASP A 121 -3.96 -15.56 9.80
#